data_AF-A0A7S6SCM2-F1
#
_entry.id   AF-A0A7S6SCM2-F1
#
_cell.length_a   1.000
_cell.length_b   1.000
_cell.length_c   1.000
_cell.angle_alpha   90.00
_cell.angle_beta   90.00
_cell.angle_gamma   90.00
#
_symmetry.space_group_name_H-M   'P 1'
#
loop_
_entity.id
_entity.type
_entity.pdbx_description
1 polymer ?
#
loop_
_entity_poly.entity_id
_entity_poly.type
_entity_poly.pdbx_seq_one_letter_code
_entity_poly.pdbx_strand_id
1 'polypeptide(L)'
;MILSIGLITACGSINRVERDRFTHTIIDTLTASEVKNQPNSRPEGIIYPSSRTVTTERALLQFDSVVTREYPAFIRLALFEGVGMIGTLQTGNSTLLGLFGIFPEVDDILFGDPTTIPDRTLFTGQQLRLGIGEWKLDLFKDDPNWTYGLTAFEQISPDDDVENTLTGVGTFSVRKRWYLRDRIPYVAITPGLHFTAMPSSYVHANVSADVGSIAGVNLRLQAGYVFGQTTLIGGDARLVSFPYLGVGLGMFDFLNREEELEVEWKNHEHSGWQLSVLDFAFLGSSADSSFFSRKDPKTQTENPINGFTVSALTAKLALPFADYRFYAGTSLLNFTVAGIREYTLGVLPIQVGYRWNPGSGKLAIDPFVETAFAPSRYLQAGARVMLPIADQTSLQVVFGYLSGNTGSELLKNLSDRIQTSSSFSVFYIGVGARLFDRIFSRDELRYGRGLPHE
;
A
#
# COMPACT_ATOMS: atom_id res chain seq x y z
N MET A 1 -8.26 -8.54 -5.70
CA MET A 1 -7.99 -7.09 -5.55
C MET A 1 -9.19 -6.22 -5.90
N ILE A 2 -9.66 -6.17 -7.15
CA ILE A 2 -10.89 -5.39 -7.50
C ILE A 2 -12.10 -5.92 -6.73
N LEU A 3 -12.23 -7.25 -6.59
CA LEU A 3 -13.29 -7.87 -5.79
C LEU A 3 -13.17 -7.53 -4.30
N SER A 4 -11.95 -7.51 -3.75
CA SER A 4 -11.72 -7.21 -2.33
C SER A 4 -11.90 -5.73 -2.01
N ILE A 5 -11.45 -4.81 -2.87
CA ILE A 5 -11.76 -3.38 -2.75
C ILE A 5 -13.27 -3.16 -2.93
N GLY A 6 -13.90 -3.83 -3.90
CA GLY A 6 -15.34 -3.77 -4.13
C GLY A 6 -16.16 -4.20 -2.90
N LEU A 7 -15.80 -5.32 -2.27
CA LEU A 7 -16.44 -5.79 -1.04
C LEU A 7 -16.25 -4.84 0.15
N ILE A 8 -15.06 -4.23 0.28
CA ILE A 8 -14.77 -3.23 1.32
C ILE A 8 -15.59 -1.96 1.08
N THR A 9 -15.61 -1.44 -0.15
CA THR A 9 -16.37 -0.23 -0.51
C THR A 9 -17.89 -0.42 -0.44
N ALA A 10 -18.38 -1.64 -0.55
CA ALA A 10 -19.81 -1.95 -0.41
C ALA A 10 -20.29 -1.86 1.05
N CYS A 11 -19.39 -2.01 2.04
CA CYS A 11 -19.75 -2.02 3.45
C CYS A 11 -19.28 -0.77 4.23
N GLY A 12 -18.36 0.01 3.68
CA GLY A 12 -17.98 1.31 4.23
C GLY A 12 -17.31 2.23 3.20
N SER A 13 -17.38 3.54 3.44
CA SER A 13 -16.71 4.51 2.57
C SER A 13 -15.22 4.58 2.88
N ILE A 14 -14.39 4.77 1.85
CA ILE A 14 -12.95 5.07 2.01
C ILE A 14 -12.75 6.57 2.23
N ASN A 15 -13.58 7.41 1.60
CA ASN A 15 -13.47 8.86 1.66
C ASN A 15 -14.78 9.50 2.16
N ARG A 16 -14.67 10.49 3.04
CA ARG A 16 -15.75 11.42 3.36
C ARG A 16 -15.56 12.68 2.53
N VAL A 17 -16.57 13.05 1.75
CA VAL A 17 -16.53 14.23 0.88
C VAL A 17 -17.47 15.29 1.44
N GLU A 18 -16.91 16.43 1.81
CA GLU A 18 -17.65 17.62 2.22
C GLU A 18 -17.67 18.63 1.07
N ARG A 19 -18.82 19.25 0.83
CA ARG A 19 -18.98 20.27 -0.21
C ARG A 19 -19.50 21.55 0.41
N ASP A 20 -18.66 22.57 0.47
CA ASP A 20 -19.07 23.90 0.86
C ASP A 20 -19.50 24.69 -0.36
N ARG A 21 -20.61 25.41 -0.24
CA ARG A 21 -21.10 26.31 -1.27
C ARG A 21 -20.97 27.74 -0.77
N PHE A 22 -20.22 28.56 -1.49
CA PHE A 22 -20.08 29.99 -1.22
C PHE A 22 -20.74 30.78 -2.33
N THR A 23 -21.69 31.65 -2.00
CA THR A 23 -22.31 32.57 -2.94
C THR A 23 -21.55 33.90 -2.91
N HIS A 24 -20.93 34.25 -4.03
CA HIS A 24 -20.27 35.55 -4.20
C HIS A 24 -21.29 36.55 -4.73
N THR A 25 -21.43 37.69 -4.05
CA THR A 25 -22.26 38.80 -4.50
C THR A 25 -21.37 40.00 -4.78
N ILE A 26 -21.24 40.38 -6.05
CA ILE A 26 -20.55 41.58 -6.48
C ILE A 26 -21.60 42.65 -6.75
N ILE A 27 -21.48 43.79 -6.06
CA ILE A 27 -22.35 44.94 -6.22
C ILE A 27 -21.52 46.06 -6.80
N ASP A 28 -21.87 46.50 -8.01
CA ASP A 28 -21.33 47.70 -8.62
C ASP A 28 -22.42 48.78 -8.66
N THR A 29 -22.09 50.01 -8.27
CA THR A 29 -23.02 51.12 -8.23
C THR A 29 -22.43 52.30 -8.97
N LEU A 30 -22.98 52.59 -10.15
CA LEU A 30 -22.59 53.73 -10.96
C LEU A 30 -23.52 54.90 -10.64
N THR A 31 -22.94 55.99 -10.14
CA THR A 31 -23.67 57.23 -9.86
C THR A 31 -23.27 58.28 -10.88
N ALA A 32 -24.19 58.64 -11.77
CA ALA A 32 -24.03 59.73 -12.71
C ALA A 32 -24.81 60.95 -12.20
N SER A 33 -24.14 62.10 -12.13
CA SER A 33 -24.75 63.37 -11.72
C SER A 33 -24.66 64.35 -12.87
N GLU A 34 -25.79 64.72 -13.44
CA GLU A 34 -25.88 65.76 -14.46
C GLU A 34 -26.43 67.03 -13.82
N VAL A 35 -25.72 68.14 -13.98
CA VAL A 35 -26.18 69.47 -13.58
C VAL A 35 -26.47 70.25 -14.85
N LYS A 36 -27.75 70.48 -15.14
CA LYS A 36 -28.18 71.27 -16.30
C LYS A 36 -28.27 72.73 -15.90
N ASN A 37 -27.25 73.50 -16.29
CA ASN A 37 -27.33 74.95 -16.27
C ASN A 37 -28.08 75.41 -17.52
N GLN A 38 -28.99 76.38 -17.39
CA GLN A 38 -29.72 76.89 -18.55
C GLN A 38 -28.73 77.53 -19.55
N PRO A 39 -28.78 77.18 -20.84
CA PRO A 39 -27.91 77.78 -21.84
C PRO A 39 -28.46 79.18 -22.16
N ASN A 40 -27.70 80.23 -21.84
CA ASN A 40 -27.61 81.54 -22.53
C ASN A 40 -26.93 82.59 -21.62
N SER A 41 -26.09 83.46 -22.19
CA SER A 41 -25.68 84.72 -21.55
C SER A 41 -26.89 85.64 -21.48
N ARG A 42 -27.24 86.13 -20.28
CA ARG A 42 -28.40 87.00 -20.09
C ARG A 42 -28.01 88.30 -19.41
N PRO A 43 -28.70 89.41 -19.70
CA PRO A 43 -28.53 90.65 -18.97
C PRO A 43 -29.24 90.58 -17.61
N GLU A 44 -28.65 91.22 -16.59
CA GLU A 44 -29.25 91.56 -15.29
C GLU A 44 -29.39 90.46 -14.21
N GLY A 45 -28.33 89.72 -13.91
CA GLY A 45 -28.06 89.23 -12.52
C GLY A 45 -29.06 88.27 -11.85
N ILE A 46 -30.10 87.80 -12.52
CA ILE A 46 -31.08 86.85 -11.95
C ILE A 46 -30.51 85.43 -11.99
N ILE A 47 -30.30 84.83 -10.82
CA ILE A 47 -29.82 83.45 -10.64
C ILE A 47 -31.03 82.52 -10.45
N TYR A 48 -31.25 81.61 -11.39
CA TYR A 48 -32.22 80.53 -11.22
C TYR A 48 -31.56 79.31 -10.55
N PRO A 49 -32.31 78.51 -9.75
CA PRO A 49 -31.78 77.28 -9.18
C PRO A 49 -31.43 76.28 -10.29
N SER A 50 -30.23 75.74 -10.26
CA SER A 50 -29.84 74.66 -11.18
C SER A 50 -30.59 73.38 -10.85
N SER A 51 -31.06 72.65 -11.87
CA SER A 51 -31.62 71.31 -11.67
C SER A 51 -30.48 70.29 -11.70
N ARG A 52 -30.38 69.50 -10.63
CA ARG A 52 -29.47 68.38 -10.52
C ARG A 52 -30.27 67.09 -10.69
N THR A 53 -29.93 66.30 -11.71
CA THR A 53 -30.46 64.95 -11.86
C THR A 53 -29.36 63.98 -11.46
N VAL A 54 -29.64 63.11 -10.50
CA VAL A 54 -28.73 62.03 -10.09
C VAL A 54 -29.35 60.72 -10.54
N THR A 55 -28.70 60.05 -11.50
CA THR A 55 -29.07 58.70 -11.93
C THR A 55 -28.14 57.73 -11.21
N THR A 56 -28.73 56.79 -10.47
CA THR A 56 -27.99 55.73 -9.80
C THR A 56 -28.39 54.42 -10.44
N GLU A 57 -27.41 53.75 -11.06
CA GLU A 57 -27.58 52.41 -11.60
C GLU A 57 -26.82 51.42 -10.72
N ARG A 58 -27.44 50.29 -10.40
CA ARG A 58 -26.82 49.24 -9.61
C ARG A 58 -26.83 47.95 -10.42
N ALA A 59 -25.64 47.40 -10.66
CA ALA A 59 -25.47 46.07 -11.21
C ALA A 59 -25.16 45.10 -10.07
N LEU A 60 -25.86 43.96 -10.06
CA LEU A 60 -25.64 42.89 -9.10
C LEU A 60 -25.28 41.63 -9.87
N LEU A 61 -24.09 41.11 -9.63
CA LEU A 61 -23.64 39.82 -10.16
C LEU A 61 -23.54 38.84 -9.00
N GLN A 62 -24.29 37.75 -9.09
CA GLN A 62 -24.21 36.65 -8.15
C GLN A 62 -23.75 35.38 -8.87
N PHE A 63 -22.77 34.71 -8.28
CA PHE A 63 -22.34 33.39 -8.74
C PHE A 63 -21.91 32.53 -7.55
N ASP A 64 -22.17 31.24 -7.67
CA ASP A 64 -21.79 30.27 -6.65
C ASP A 64 -20.43 29.66 -6.96
N SER A 65 -19.64 29.45 -5.92
CA SER A 65 -18.43 28.64 -5.96
C SER A 65 -18.60 27.45 -5.03
N VAL A 66 -18.09 26.29 -5.45
CA VAL A 66 -18.15 25.05 -4.66
C VAL A 66 -16.73 24.62 -4.33
N VAL A 67 -16.44 24.46 -3.05
CA VAL A 67 -15.17 23.90 -2.58
C VAL A 67 -15.45 22.48 -2.08
N THR A 68 -14.71 21.51 -2.61
CA THR A 68 -14.79 20.12 -2.19
C THR A 68 -13.61 19.81 -1.28
N ARG A 69 -13.89 19.25 -0.10
CA ARG A 69 -12.89 18.78 0.88
C ARG A 69 -13.04 17.27 1.03
N GLU A 70 -11.91 16.57 1.03
CA GLU A 70 -11.86 15.10 1.11
C GLU A 70 -11.08 14.67 2.36
N TYR A 71 -11.68 13.79 3.14
CA TYR A 71 -11.13 13.26 4.39
C TYR A 71 -11.10 11.73 4.32
N PRO A 72 -10.18 11.06 5.02
CA PRO A 72 -10.27 9.62 5.20
C PRO A 72 -11.50 9.26 6.00
N ALA A 73 -12.19 8.21 5.60
CA ALA A 73 -13.32 7.65 6.33
C ALA A 73 -12.98 6.34 7.06
N PHE A 74 -11.73 5.87 7.00
CA PHE A 74 -11.29 4.60 7.59
C PHE A 74 -10.23 4.80 8.68
N ILE A 75 -10.26 3.95 9.70
CA ILE A 75 -9.21 3.85 10.72
C ILE A 75 -8.06 2.98 10.21
N ARG A 76 -8.37 1.86 9.55
CA ARG A 76 -7.34 1.01 8.97
C ARG A 76 -7.75 0.50 7.60
N LEU A 77 -6.82 0.54 6.65
CA LEU A 77 -7.01 -0.05 5.34
C LEU A 77 -5.75 -0.84 4.98
N ALA A 78 -5.87 -2.16 4.89
CA ALA A 78 -4.76 -3.03 4.55
C ALA A 78 -5.09 -3.92 3.34
N LEU A 79 -4.15 -4.08 2.42
CA LEU A 79 -4.33 -5.01 1.30
C LEU A 79 -3.89 -6.43 1.64
N PHE A 80 -2.77 -6.56 2.33
CA PHE A 80 -2.17 -7.83 2.69
C PHE A 80 -1.69 -7.81 4.14
N GLU A 81 -1.93 -8.89 4.87
CA GLU A 81 -1.37 -9.15 6.19
C GLU A 81 -1.05 -10.64 6.30
N GLY A 82 0.20 -10.94 6.66
CA GLY A 82 0.67 -12.30 6.94
C GLY A 82 1.21 -12.39 8.36
N VAL A 83 0.95 -13.50 9.04
CA VAL A 83 1.46 -13.80 10.39
C VAL A 83 1.99 -15.23 10.43
N GLY A 84 3.24 -15.39 10.85
CA GLY A 84 3.80 -16.69 11.18
C GLY A 84 3.49 -17.01 12.64
N MET A 85 2.96 -18.21 12.90
CA MET A 85 2.48 -18.63 14.23
C MET A 85 3.36 -19.73 14.83
N ILE A 86 3.54 -19.66 16.14
CA ILE A 86 4.37 -20.53 16.97
C ILE A 86 3.46 -21.30 17.93
N GLY A 87 3.73 -22.60 18.10
CA GLY A 87 3.05 -23.45 19.08
C GLY A 87 1.62 -23.83 18.69
N THR A 88 1.32 -23.87 17.39
CA THR A 88 -0.03 -24.11 16.85
C THR A 88 -0.29 -25.54 16.42
N LEU A 89 0.76 -26.37 16.28
CA LEU A 89 0.70 -27.72 15.75
C LEU A 89 -0.40 -28.56 16.42
N GLN A 90 -1.27 -29.19 15.62
CA GLN A 90 -2.31 -30.09 16.11
C GLN A 90 -1.93 -31.55 15.83
N THR A 91 -1.99 -31.94 14.56
CA THR A 91 -1.75 -33.31 14.11
C THR A 91 -0.88 -33.39 12.86
N GLY A 92 -0.70 -32.28 12.15
CA GLY A 92 0.10 -32.20 10.93
C GLY A 92 1.55 -31.81 11.16
N ASN A 93 2.27 -31.62 10.05
CA ASN A 93 3.61 -31.03 10.03
C ASN A 93 3.51 -29.50 9.99
N SER A 94 4.65 -28.84 10.21
CA SER A 94 4.74 -27.40 10.02
C SER A 94 4.37 -26.97 8.61
N THR A 95 3.73 -25.81 8.48
CA THR A 95 3.43 -25.19 7.17
C THR A 95 4.69 -24.80 6.38
N LEU A 96 5.87 -24.78 7.02
CA LEU A 96 7.15 -24.38 6.43
C LEU A 96 7.16 -22.95 5.85
N LEU A 97 6.18 -22.11 6.20
CA LEU A 97 6.04 -20.74 5.68
C LEU A 97 6.71 -19.68 6.57
N GLY A 98 7.35 -20.10 7.66
CA GLY A 98 8.32 -19.31 8.43
C GLY A 98 7.81 -17.96 8.96
N LEU A 99 8.70 -16.98 9.03
CA LEU A 99 8.41 -15.64 9.55
C LEU A 99 7.31 -14.96 8.72
N PHE A 100 6.36 -14.28 9.38
CA PHE A 100 5.20 -13.64 8.74
C PHE A 100 4.28 -14.58 7.93
N GLY A 101 4.48 -15.90 7.98
CA GLY A 101 3.62 -16.87 7.27
C GLY A 101 3.71 -16.79 5.76
N ILE A 102 4.79 -16.22 5.22
CA ILE A 102 5.02 -16.08 3.76
C ILE A 102 6.48 -16.33 3.36
N PHE A 103 7.34 -16.60 4.33
CA PHE A 103 8.78 -16.69 4.18
C PHE A 103 9.23 -18.13 4.39
N PRO A 104 9.17 -18.97 3.35
CA PRO A 104 9.70 -20.31 3.45
C PRO A 104 11.20 -20.27 3.78
N GLU A 105 11.68 -21.23 4.57
CA GLU A 105 13.12 -21.46 4.87
C GLU A 105 13.80 -20.44 5.82
N VAL A 106 13.06 -19.59 6.54
CA VAL A 106 13.69 -18.74 7.60
C VAL A 106 14.28 -19.59 8.73
N ASP A 107 13.66 -20.74 9.02
CA ASP A 107 14.13 -21.64 10.06
C ASP A 107 15.50 -22.25 9.70
N ASP A 108 15.77 -22.51 8.41
CA ASP A 108 17.06 -22.99 7.88
C ASP A 108 18.18 -21.98 8.14
N ILE A 109 17.86 -20.69 8.03
CA ILE A 109 18.80 -19.57 8.19
C ILE A 109 19.02 -19.25 9.67
N LEU A 110 17.98 -19.32 10.51
CA LEU A 110 18.06 -19.00 11.93
C LEU A 110 18.58 -20.18 12.78
N PHE A 111 18.29 -21.42 12.39
CA PHE A 111 18.50 -22.61 13.21
C PHE A 111 19.24 -23.76 12.52
N GLY A 112 19.52 -23.69 11.21
CA GLY A 112 20.23 -24.72 10.44
C GLY A 112 19.31 -25.70 9.69
N ASP A 113 19.91 -26.57 8.87
CA ASP A 113 19.25 -27.39 7.84
C ASP A 113 18.07 -28.27 8.37
N PRO A 114 16.81 -27.95 8.01
CA PRO A 114 15.62 -28.67 8.48
C PRO A 114 15.47 -30.05 7.81
N THR A 115 16.23 -30.33 6.74
CA THR A 115 16.13 -31.60 6.00
C THR A 115 16.54 -32.81 6.84
N THR A 116 17.17 -32.58 8.00
CA THR A 116 17.53 -33.66 8.92
C THR A 116 16.52 -33.91 10.04
N ILE A 117 15.64 -32.94 10.40
CA ILE A 117 14.63 -33.12 11.47
C ILE A 117 13.40 -32.21 11.23
N PRO A 118 12.30 -32.70 10.62
CA PRO A 118 11.07 -31.92 10.38
C PRO A 118 10.34 -31.44 11.66
N ASP A 119 10.71 -31.95 12.85
CA ASP A 119 10.04 -31.67 14.13
C ASP A 119 10.51 -30.37 14.85
N ARG A 120 11.29 -29.49 14.19
CA ARG A 120 11.96 -28.35 14.85
C ARG A 120 11.80 -26.97 14.20
N THR A 121 10.78 -26.76 13.38
CA THR A 121 10.45 -25.43 12.85
C THR A 121 9.84 -24.55 13.94
N LEU A 122 10.31 -23.30 14.09
CA LEU A 122 9.78 -22.37 15.09
C LEU A 122 8.36 -21.92 14.74
N PHE A 123 8.12 -21.66 13.45
CA PHE A 123 6.81 -21.26 12.95
C PHE A 123 6.09 -22.48 12.38
N THR A 124 5.10 -22.98 13.12
CA THR A 124 4.34 -24.20 12.77
C THR A 124 3.08 -23.90 11.97
N GLY A 125 2.51 -22.71 12.14
CA GLY A 125 1.25 -22.31 11.50
C GLY A 125 1.34 -20.92 10.89
N GLN A 126 0.26 -20.51 10.23
CA GLN A 126 0.17 -19.20 9.59
C GLN A 126 -1.24 -18.60 9.66
N GLN A 127 -1.30 -17.28 9.56
CA GLN A 127 -2.52 -16.53 9.28
C GLN A 127 -2.28 -15.58 8.12
N LEU A 128 -3.16 -15.64 7.12
CA LEU A 128 -3.16 -14.78 5.96
C LEU A 128 -4.47 -14.01 5.89
N ARG A 129 -4.40 -12.70 5.69
CA ARG A 129 -5.55 -11.82 5.50
C ARG A 129 -5.36 -10.95 4.27
N LEU A 130 -6.43 -10.81 3.48
CA LEU A 130 -6.47 -9.98 2.29
C LEU A 130 -7.65 -9.01 2.38
N GLY A 131 -7.39 -7.74 2.10
CA GLY A 131 -8.41 -6.69 2.06
C GLY A 131 -9.08 -6.46 3.41
N ILE A 132 -8.39 -5.76 4.31
CA ILE A 132 -8.88 -5.36 5.62
C ILE A 132 -9.35 -3.92 5.52
N GLY A 133 -10.61 -3.66 5.87
CA GLY A 133 -11.14 -2.32 6.12
C GLY A 133 -11.62 -2.23 7.56
N GLU A 134 -11.18 -1.22 8.29
CA GLU A 134 -11.65 -0.92 9.64
C GLU A 134 -12.11 0.53 9.73
N TRP A 135 -13.27 0.73 10.34
CA TRP A 135 -13.94 2.02 10.50
C TRP A 135 -14.18 2.30 11.98
N LYS A 136 -14.40 3.57 12.28
CA LYS A 136 -14.75 4.01 13.63
C LYS A 136 -16.06 3.37 14.09
N LEU A 137 -16.07 2.85 15.31
CA LEU A 137 -17.27 2.34 15.97
C LEU A 137 -17.78 3.38 16.98
N ASP A 138 -18.84 4.11 16.63
CA ASP A 138 -19.45 5.15 17.46
C ASP A 138 -20.37 4.62 18.59
N LEU A 139 -20.26 3.34 18.96
CA LEU A 139 -21.11 2.74 20.00
C LEU A 139 -20.75 3.25 21.42
N PHE A 140 -19.49 3.59 21.65
CA PHE A 140 -18.96 4.01 22.95
C PHE A 140 -18.49 5.47 22.90
N LYS A 141 -19.44 6.41 22.95
CA LYS A 141 -19.16 7.85 22.74
C LYS A 141 -18.07 8.44 23.64
N ASP A 142 -17.92 7.92 24.86
CA ASP A 142 -16.96 8.43 25.85
C ASP A 142 -15.60 7.71 25.79
N ASP A 143 -15.43 6.74 24.90
CA ASP A 143 -14.22 5.92 24.82
C ASP A 143 -13.70 5.83 23.37
N PRO A 144 -12.76 6.69 22.95
CA PRO A 144 -12.30 6.79 21.56
C PRO A 144 -11.47 5.58 21.12
N ASN A 145 -11.28 5.38 19.81
CA ASN A 145 -10.48 4.28 19.23
C ASN A 145 -11.10 2.87 19.27
N TRP A 146 -12.42 2.75 19.43
CA TRP A 146 -13.14 1.53 19.06
C TRP A 146 -13.33 1.47 17.56
N THR A 147 -13.14 0.30 16.99
CA THR A 147 -13.31 0.07 15.56
C THR A 147 -14.04 -1.22 15.28
N TYR A 148 -14.86 -1.20 14.23
CA TYR A 148 -15.33 -2.41 13.60
C TYR A 148 -14.66 -2.56 12.24
N GLY A 149 -14.50 -3.78 11.75
CA GLY A 149 -13.84 -4.00 10.49
C GLY A 149 -14.29 -5.27 9.78
N LEU A 150 -13.98 -5.34 8.51
CA LEU A 150 -14.23 -6.46 7.64
C LEU A 150 -12.94 -6.86 6.93
N THR A 151 -12.66 -8.15 6.94
CA THR A 151 -11.58 -8.74 6.14
C THR A 151 -12.20 -9.52 4.99
N ALA A 152 -11.87 -9.17 3.75
CA ALA A 152 -12.47 -9.79 2.57
C ALA A 152 -12.16 -11.29 2.50
N PHE A 153 -10.92 -11.68 2.81
CA PHE A 153 -10.51 -13.07 2.92
C PHE A 153 -9.53 -13.28 4.08
N GLU A 154 -9.76 -14.29 4.88
CA GLU A 154 -8.88 -14.74 5.97
C GLU A 154 -8.65 -16.24 5.86
N GLN A 155 -7.43 -16.67 6.09
CA GLN A 155 -7.05 -18.06 6.27
C GLN A 155 -6.22 -18.18 7.53
N ILE A 156 -6.53 -19.16 8.37
CA ILE A 156 -5.78 -19.49 9.57
C ILE A 156 -5.49 -20.99 9.54
N SER A 157 -4.22 -21.36 9.43
CA SER A 157 -3.76 -22.74 9.36
C SER A 157 -2.83 -23.02 10.55
N PRO A 158 -3.21 -23.86 11.52
CA PRO A 158 -2.35 -24.20 12.66
C PRO A 158 -1.17 -25.09 12.27
N ASP A 159 -1.33 -25.91 11.23
CA ASP A 159 -0.35 -26.82 10.64
C ASP A 159 -0.61 -26.94 9.13
N ASP A 160 0.18 -27.77 8.43
CA ASP A 160 0.07 -28.02 6.98
C ASP A 160 -1.13 -28.91 6.61
N ASP A 161 -1.89 -29.40 7.60
CA ASP A 161 -3.08 -30.19 7.35
C ASP A 161 -4.25 -29.28 6.91
N VAL A 162 -4.70 -29.49 5.68
CA VAL A 162 -5.84 -28.75 5.11
C VAL A 162 -7.11 -28.98 5.94
N GLU A 163 -7.24 -30.13 6.60
CA GLU A 163 -8.40 -30.44 7.46
C GLU A 163 -8.44 -29.61 8.75
N ASN A 164 -7.32 -29.01 9.16
CA ASN A 164 -7.24 -28.11 10.30
C ASN A 164 -7.29 -26.64 9.90
N THR A 165 -7.33 -26.33 8.60
CA THR A 165 -7.31 -24.97 8.08
C THR A 165 -8.71 -24.33 8.15
N LEU A 166 -8.77 -23.15 8.76
CA LEU A 166 -9.97 -22.32 8.82
C LEU A 166 -9.88 -21.23 7.76
N THR A 167 -10.93 -21.10 6.95
CA THR A 167 -11.03 -20.06 5.91
C THR A 167 -12.29 -19.24 6.10
N GLY A 168 -12.17 -17.93 5.92
CA GLY A 168 -13.21 -16.97 6.13
C GLY A 168 -13.31 -15.97 5.00
N VAL A 169 -14.53 -15.69 4.56
CA VAL A 169 -14.83 -14.61 3.62
C VAL A 169 -15.69 -13.59 4.34
N GLY A 170 -15.26 -12.32 4.35
CA GLY A 170 -15.98 -11.26 5.06
C GLY A 170 -15.92 -11.41 6.59
N THR A 171 -14.76 -11.80 7.14
CA THR A 171 -14.55 -11.89 8.60
C THR A 171 -14.85 -10.54 9.25
N PHE A 172 -15.81 -10.52 10.15
CA PHE A 172 -16.14 -9.34 10.95
C PHE A 172 -15.20 -9.23 12.13
N SER A 173 -14.78 -8.02 12.48
CA SER A 173 -13.89 -7.78 13.61
C SER A 173 -14.33 -6.59 14.44
N VAL A 174 -14.12 -6.67 15.74
CA VAL A 174 -14.24 -5.56 16.68
C VAL A 174 -12.91 -5.43 17.41
N ARG A 175 -12.34 -4.24 17.39
CA ARG A 175 -11.02 -3.97 17.97
C ARG A 175 -11.04 -2.70 18.80
N LYS A 176 -10.14 -2.63 19.77
CA LYS A 176 -9.88 -1.44 20.57
C LYS A 176 -8.39 -1.14 20.50
N ARG A 177 -8.00 0.10 20.24
CA ARG A 177 -6.57 0.49 20.18
C ARG A 177 -6.20 1.38 21.36
N TRP A 178 -5.11 1.00 22.04
CA TRP A 178 -4.42 1.86 23.00
C TRP A 178 -3.07 2.28 22.43
N TYR A 179 -2.99 3.54 22.02
CA TYR A 179 -1.76 4.11 21.47
C TYR A 179 -0.77 4.41 22.59
N LEU A 180 0.38 3.72 22.55
CA LEU A 180 1.57 4.06 23.35
C LEU A 180 2.35 5.21 22.71
N ARG A 181 2.23 5.34 21.38
CA ARG A 181 2.76 6.44 20.59
C ARG A 181 1.72 6.86 19.56
N ASP A 182 1.36 8.13 19.62
CA ASP A 182 0.31 8.80 18.87
C ASP A 182 0.78 9.44 17.55
N ARG A 183 2.08 9.33 17.24
CA ARG A 183 2.71 9.84 16.03
C ARG A 183 3.42 8.71 15.27
N ILE A 184 3.40 8.75 13.93
CA ILE A 184 4.08 7.75 13.07
C ILE A 184 5.56 7.54 13.52
N PRO A 185 6.09 6.30 13.53
CA PRO A 185 5.33 5.05 13.51
C PRO A 185 4.42 4.95 14.73
N TYR A 186 3.14 4.67 14.52
CA TYR A 186 2.22 4.44 15.62
C TYR A 186 2.63 3.17 16.35
N VAL A 187 2.56 3.21 17.67
CA VAL A 187 2.76 2.03 18.51
C VAL A 187 1.49 1.85 19.31
N ALA A 188 0.81 0.72 19.14
CA ALA A 188 -0.47 0.46 19.80
C ALA A 188 -0.56 -0.98 20.32
N ILE A 189 -1.30 -1.14 21.41
CA ILE A 189 -1.78 -2.44 21.87
C ILE A 189 -3.25 -2.56 21.46
N THR A 190 -3.58 -3.64 20.77
CA THR A 190 -4.86 -3.81 20.09
C THR A 190 -5.46 -5.18 20.41
N PRO A 191 -6.32 -5.33 21.43
CA PRO A 191 -7.20 -6.47 21.52
C PRO A 191 -8.23 -6.48 20.38
N GLY A 192 -8.57 -7.68 19.95
CA GLY A 192 -9.53 -7.90 18.88
C GLY A 192 -10.33 -9.18 19.06
N LEU A 193 -11.57 -9.13 18.60
CA LEU A 193 -12.41 -10.30 18.37
C LEU A 193 -12.77 -10.34 16.89
N HIS A 194 -12.59 -11.50 16.29
CA HIS A 194 -12.88 -11.79 14.89
C HIS A 194 -13.91 -12.92 14.82
N PHE A 195 -14.88 -12.76 13.93
CA PHE A 195 -16.01 -13.66 13.75
C PHE A 195 -16.18 -13.97 12.27
N THR A 196 -16.24 -15.26 11.96
CA THR A 196 -16.50 -15.73 10.61
C THR A 196 -17.58 -16.80 10.65
N ALA A 197 -18.49 -16.73 9.68
CA ALA A 197 -19.55 -17.73 9.51
C ALA A 197 -19.38 -18.57 8.23
N MET A 198 -18.57 -18.17 7.26
CA MET A 198 -18.43 -18.89 5.99
C MET A 198 -17.04 -18.69 5.37
N PRO A 199 -16.47 -19.72 4.71
CA PRO A 199 -16.93 -21.12 4.66
C PRO A 199 -16.73 -21.88 5.99
N SER A 200 -15.69 -21.55 6.74
CA SER A 200 -15.50 -22.03 8.12
C SER A 200 -16.26 -21.13 9.08
N SER A 201 -16.72 -21.70 10.20
CA SER A 201 -17.32 -20.93 11.29
C SER A 201 -16.41 -20.96 12.49
N TYR A 202 -15.83 -19.80 12.82
CA TYR A 202 -14.88 -19.70 13.91
C TYR A 202 -14.91 -18.32 14.56
N VAL A 203 -14.43 -18.31 15.79
CA VAL A 203 -14.12 -17.10 16.55
C VAL A 203 -12.63 -17.09 16.83
N HIS A 204 -12.06 -15.91 16.67
CA HIS A 204 -10.64 -15.69 16.89
C HIS A 204 -10.47 -14.46 17.79
N ALA A 205 -9.94 -14.68 18.98
CA ALA A 205 -9.63 -13.63 19.95
C ALA A 205 -8.13 -13.40 19.99
N ASN A 206 -7.69 -12.14 19.94
CA ASN A 206 -6.27 -11.81 19.98
C ASN A 206 -5.98 -10.51 20.74
N VAL A 207 -4.71 -10.35 21.06
CA VAL A 207 -4.10 -9.07 21.45
C VAL A 207 -2.85 -8.91 20.60
N SER A 208 -2.72 -7.78 19.91
CA SER A 208 -1.54 -7.44 19.12
C SER A 208 -0.82 -6.20 19.64
N ALA A 209 0.50 -6.21 19.60
CA ALA A 209 1.34 -5.02 19.69
C ALA A 209 1.74 -4.65 18.26
N ASP A 210 1.23 -3.53 17.77
CA ASP A 210 1.35 -3.08 16.39
C ASP A 210 2.32 -1.90 16.31
N VAL A 211 3.26 -1.95 15.36
CA VAL A 211 4.13 -0.83 14.98
C VAL A 211 3.88 -0.53 13.51
N GLY A 212 3.27 0.62 13.20
CA GLY A 212 2.69 0.80 11.87
C GLY A 212 2.61 2.21 11.32
N SER A 213 2.03 2.27 10.12
CA SER A 213 1.97 3.38 9.16
C SER A 213 3.36 3.81 8.65
N ILE A 214 4.29 2.85 8.52
CA ILE A 214 5.64 3.08 7.99
C ILE A 214 5.61 2.88 6.47
N ALA A 215 5.26 3.92 5.73
CA ALA A 215 5.06 3.86 4.28
C ALA A 215 4.12 2.70 3.89
N GLY A 216 3.01 2.51 4.63
CA GLY A 216 2.08 1.41 4.40
C GLY A 216 2.61 0.02 4.78
N VAL A 217 3.70 -0.06 5.56
CA VAL A 217 4.20 -1.30 6.15
C VAL A 217 3.96 -1.28 7.66
N ASN A 218 3.38 -2.37 8.16
CA ASN A 218 3.12 -2.56 9.60
C ASN A 218 3.79 -3.85 10.07
N LEU A 219 4.39 -3.80 11.26
CA LEU A 219 4.89 -4.97 11.96
C LEU A 219 4.00 -5.23 13.18
N ARG A 220 3.82 -6.50 13.53
CA ARG A 220 3.06 -6.86 14.72
C ARG A 220 3.61 -8.07 15.43
N LEU A 221 3.39 -8.09 16.73
CA LEU A 221 3.47 -9.26 17.58
C LEU A 221 2.06 -9.53 18.12
N GLN A 222 1.52 -10.72 17.92
CA GLN A 222 0.16 -11.05 18.34
C GLN A 222 0.11 -12.37 19.09
N ALA A 223 -0.69 -12.41 20.15
CA ALA A 223 -1.04 -13.64 20.85
C ALA A 223 -2.55 -13.81 20.81
N GLY A 224 -3.03 -15.04 20.68
CA GLY A 224 -4.45 -15.27 20.57
C GLY A 224 -4.87 -16.72 20.72
N TYR A 225 -6.17 -16.93 20.58
CA TYR A 225 -6.82 -18.22 20.62
C TYR A 225 -7.85 -18.31 19.52
N VAL A 226 -7.87 -19.43 18.82
CA VAL A 226 -8.79 -19.72 17.73
C VAL A 226 -9.67 -20.90 18.15
N PHE A 227 -10.96 -20.81 17.86
CA PHE A 227 -11.93 -21.86 18.12
C PHE A 227 -12.99 -21.88 17.02
N GLY A 228 -13.18 -23.02 16.36
CA GLY A 228 -14.23 -23.15 15.37
C GLY A 228 -14.21 -24.46 14.61
N GLN A 229 -14.91 -24.48 13.48
CA GLN A 229 -15.11 -25.64 12.62
C GLN A 229 -14.78 -25.31 11.16
N THR A 230 -14.16 -26.27 10.46
CA THR A 230 -13.62 -26.08 9.11
C THR A 230 -14.66 -25.91 8.02
N THR A 231 -15.84 -26.53 8.14
CA THR A 231 -16.97 -26.30 7.22
C THR A 231 -18.26 -26.07 8.00
N LEU A 232 -19.06 -25.08 7.58
CA LEU A 232 -20.41 -24.86 8.11
C LEU A 232 -21.49 -25.65 7.32
N ILE A 233 -21.26 -25.94 6.03
CA ILE A 233 -22.29 -26.49 5.13
C ILE A 233 -21.69 -27.63 4.29
N GLY A 234 -22.09 -28.87 4.58
CA GLY A 234 -21.75 -30.06 3.80
C GLY A 234 -20.28 -30.48 3.90
N GLY A 235 -20.01 -31.66 4.44
CA GLY A 235 -18.67 -32.23 4.64
C GLY A 235 -18.41 -32.66 6.08
N ASP A 236 -17.27 -33.31 6.31
CA ASP A 236 -16.83 -33.70 7.65
C ASP A 236 -16.33 -32.46 8.41
N ALA A 237 -17.18 -31.94 9.30
CA ALA A 237 -16.83 -30.80 10.14
C ALA A 237 -15.86 -31.22 11.24
N ARG A 238 -14.64 -30.68 11.19
CA ARG A 238 -13.62 -30.89 12.22
C ARG A 238 -13.56 -29.68 13.15
N LEU A 239 -13.65 -29.93 14.45
CA LEU A 239 -13.46 -28.91 15.47
C LEU A 239 -11.95 -28.62 15.57
N VAL A 240 -11.58 -27.36 15.41
CA VAL A 240 -10.21 -26.88 15.48
C VAL A 240 -10.12 -25.85 16.60
N SER A 241 -9.18 -26.04 17.52
CA SER A 241 -8.94 -25.09 18.59
C SER A 241 -7.47 -25.06 19.00
N PHE A 242 -6.87 -23.88 19.01
CA PHE A 242 -5.47 -23.74 19.37
C PHE A 242 -5.14 -22.32 19.87
N PRO A 243 -4.23 -22.21 20.86
CA PRO A 243 -3.55 -20.95 21.14
C PRO A 243 -2.48 -20.68 20.08
N TYR A 244 -2.06 -19.43 19.97
CA TYR A 244 -0.89 -19.09 19.16
C TYR A 244 -0.18 -17.84 19.67
N LEU A 245 1.13 -17.79 19.42
CA LEU A 245 1.93 -16.57 19.43
C LEU A 245 2.45 -16.36 18.01
N GLY A 246 2.36 -15.16 17.45
CA GLY A 246 2.74 -14.92 16.07
C GLY A 246 3.36 -13.57 15.82
N VAL A 247 4.22 -13.53 14.81
CA VAL A 247 4.88 -12.32 14.31
C VAL A 247 4.37 -12.05 12.91
N GLY A 248 3.89 -10.83 12.67
CA GLY A 248 3.18 -10.49 11.45
C GLY A 248 3.70 -9.23 10.76
N LEU A 249 3.39 -9.16 9.47
CA LEU A 249 3.65 -8.02 8.59
C LEU A 249 2.38 -7.66 7.83
N GLY A 250 2.06 -6.38 7.79
CA GLY A 250 1.07 -5.79 6.89
C GLY A 250 1.75 -5.04 5.75
N MET A 251 1.27 -5.24 4.53
CA MET A 251 1.68 -4.50 3.33
C MET A 251 0.50 -3.74 2.75
N PHE A 252 0.75 -2.49 2.35
CA PHE A 252 -0.31 -1.54 2.01
C PHE A 252 -1.30 -1.38 3.17
N ASP A 253 -0.77 -1.34 4.40
CA ASP A 253 -1.50 -1.28 5.66
C ASP A 253 -1.40 0.13 6.24
N PHE A 254 -2.42 0.94 5.95
CA PHE A 254 -2.54 2.31 6.42
C PHE A 254 -3.36 2.33 7.70
N LEU A 255 -2.84 3.05 8.71
CA LEU A 255 -3.51 3.27 9.97
C LEU A 255 -3.66 4.78 10.20
N ASN A 256 -4.89 5.21 10.47
CA ASN A 256 -5.25 6.54 10.89
C ASN A 256 -5.72 6.51 12.35
N ARG A 257 -5.54 7.62 13.07
CA ARG A 257 -6.19 7.86 14.36
C ARG A 257 -7.59 8.43 14.13
N GLU A 258 -8.42 8.37 15.16
CA GLU A 258 -9.77 8.95 15.11
C GLU A 258 -9.75 10.45 14.80
N GLU A 259 -8.80 11.18 15.40
CA GLU A 259 -8.57 12.62 15.15
C GLU A 259 -8.15 12.91 13.70
N GLU A 260 -7.48 11.96 13.05
CA GLU A 260 -6.98 12.11 11.69
C GLU A 260 -8.10 11.93 10.64
N LEU A 261 -9.28 11.42 11.04
CA LEU A 261 -10.47 11.40 10.20
C LEU A 261 -11.04 12.80 9.91
N GLU A 262 -10.61 13.80 10.70
CA GLU A 262 -11.00 15.20 10.55
C GLU A 262 -9.91 16.03 9.85
N VAL A 263 -8.84 15.39 9.38
CA VAL A 263 -7.76 16.04 8.61
C VAL A 263 -8.00 15.78 7.12
N GLU A 264 -7.95 16.83 6.30
CA GLU A 264 -8.10 16.67 4.85
C GLU A 264 -6.93 15.87 4.26
N TRP A 265 -7.18 15.02 3.26
CA TRP A 265 -6.16 14.19 2.58
C TRP A 265 -4.89 14.97 2.18
N LYS A 266 -5.06 16.19 1.66
CA LYS A 266 -3.94 17.06 1.26
C LYS A 266 -3.00 17.42 2.42
N ASN A 267 -3.51 17.40 3.66
CA ASN A 267 -2.79 17.75 4.88
C ASN A 267 -2.30 16.53 5.67
N HIS A 268 -2.57 15.30 5.23
CA HIS A 268 -2.04 14.11 5.90
C HIS A 268 -0.52 14.03 5.82
N GLU A 269 0.09 13.46 6.86
CA GLU A 269 1.51 13.18 6.90
C GLU A 269 1.82 11.85 6.20
N HIS A 270 2.88 11.83 5.38
CA HIS A 270 3.35 10.62 4.72
C HIS A 270 4.80 10.31 5.08
N SER A 271 5.12 9.04 5.31
CA SER A 271 6.48 8.58 5.64
C SER A 271 7.21 7.97 4.43
N GLY A 272 6.49 7.60 3.37
CA GLY A 272 7.04 6.94 2.20
C GLY A 272 7.31 7.86 1.02
N TRP A 273 8.35 7.53 0.25
CA TRP A 273 8.62 8.10 -1.07
C TRP A 273 7.73 7.52 -2.16
N GLN A 274 7.35 6.25 -2.00
CA GLN A 274 6.63 5.55 -3.05
C GLN A 274 5.84 4.37 -2.50
N LEU A 275 4.65 4.21 -3.04
CA LEU A 275 3.84 3.01 -2.94
C LEU A 275 3.45 2.57 -4.34
N SER A 276 3.54 1.29 -4.67
CA SER A 276 3.04 0.75 -5.93
C SER A 276 2.46 -0.64 -5.76
N VAL A 277 1.25 -0.87 -6.26
CA VAL A 277 0.62 -2.19 -6.19
C VAL A 277 1.27 -3.16 -7.16
N LEU A 278 1.55 -2.71 -8.38
CA LEU A 278 2.14 -3.53 -9.42
C LEU A 278 3.17 -2.72 -10.21
N ASP A 279 4.40 -3.22 -10.22
CA ASP A 279 5.51 -2.72 -11.01
C ASP A 279 5.85 -3.82 -12.03
N PHE A 280 5.86 -3.52 -13.32
CA PHE A 280 6.31 -4.46 -14.33
C PHE A 280 7.21 -3.80 -15.37
N ALA A 281 8.18 -4.54 -15.91
CA ALA A 281 8.98 -4.11 -17.04
C ALA A 281 9.41 -5.28 -17.92
N PHE A 282 9.47 -5.05 -19.22
CA PHE A 282 10.09 -5.96 -20.18
C PHE A 282 11.59 -5.71 -20.20
N LEU A 283 12.38 -6.78 -20.18
CA LEU A 283 13.82 -6.73 -20.07
C LEU A 283 14.49 -7.20 -21.36
N GLY A 284 15.50 -6.46 -21.80
CA GLY A 284 16.58 -6.94 -22.62
C GLY A 284 17.80 -7.17 -21.75
N SER A 285 18.32 -8.39 -21.75
CA SER A 285 19.35 -8.85 -20.83
C SER A 285 20.53 -9.49 -21.55
N SER A 286 21.66 -9.64 -20.88
CA SER A 286 22.83 -10.36 -21.40
C SER A 286 22.74 -11.88 -21.20
N ALA A 287 21.57 -12.44 -20.90
CA ALA A 287 21.39 -13.88 -20.73
C ALA A 287 21.56 -14.64 -22.06
N ASP A 288 22.19 -15.82 -21.99
CA ASP A 288 22.47 -16.66 -23.17
C ASP A 288 21.20 -17.21 -23.84
N SER A 289 20.06 -17.18 -23.13
CA SER A 289 18.81 -17.76 -23.60
C SER A 289 17.62 -16.83 -23.32
N SER A 290 16.80 -16.59 -24.35
CA SER A 290 15.60 -15.76 -24.22
C SER A 290 14.38 -16.58 -23.79
N PHE A 291 13.67 -16.09 -22.78
CA PHE A 291 12.40 -16.68 -22.32
C PHE A 291 11.34 -16.69 -23.44
N PHE A 292 11.36 -15.69 -24.32
CA PHE A 292 10.39 -15.52 -25.40
C PHE A 292 10.78 -16.21 -26.71
N SER A 293 11.99 -16.79 -26.82
CA SER A 293 12.42 -17.47 -28.06
C SER A 293 11.60 -18.74 -28.32
N ARG A 294 11.30 -19.06 -29.58
CA ARG A 294 10.66 -20.34 -29.97
C ARG A 294 11.70 -21.46 -29.99
N LYS A 295 11.27 -22.70 -29.74
CA LYS A 295 12.07 -23.93 -29.57
C LYS A 295 13.02 -24.31 -30.73
N ASP A 296 13.13 -23.52 -31.80
CA ASP A 296 13.86 -23.88 -33.01
C ASP A 296 15.29 -23.29 -33.00
N PRO A 297 16.35 -24.11 -32.85
CA PRO A 297 17.73 -23.63 -32.71
C PRO A 297 18.31 -22.96 -33.97
N LYS A 298 17.62 -23.07 -35.11
CA LYS A 298 18.13 -22.64 -36.43
C LYS A 298 17.65 -21.26 -36.88
N THR A 299 16.73 -20.65 -36.13
CA THR A 299 16.20 -19.30 -36.39
C THR A 299 16.25 -18.50 -35.08
N GLN A 300 17.46 -18.35 -34.52
CA GLN A 300 17.73 -17.37 -33.47
C GLN A 300 17.55 -15.96 -34.07
N THR A 301 16.32 -15.47 -34.07
CA THR A 301 16.10 -14.03 -34.13
C THR A 301 16.43 -13.52 -32.73
N GLU A 302 17.52 -12.77 -32.60
CA GLU A 302 17.87 -12.03 -31.39
C GLU A 302 16.71 -11.10 -31.05
N ASN A 303 15.81 -11.55 -30.17
CA ASN A 303 14.75 -10.69 -29.67
C ASN A 303 15.38 -9.75 -28.65
N PRO A 304 15.36 -8.42 -28.86
CA PRO A 304 15.92 -7.46 -27.90
C PRO A 304 15.22 -7.51 -26.55
N ILE A 305 14.03 -8.13 -26.47
CA ILE A 305 13.32 -8.44 -25.24
C ILE A 305 13.46 -9.94 -24.97
N ASN A 306 14.12 -10.29 -23.88
CA ASN A 306 14.38 -11.67 -23.50
C ASN A 306 13.86 -12.07 -22.11
N GLY A 307 13.36 -11.10 -21.35
CA GLY A 307 12.87 -11.30 -19.99
C GLY A 307 11.82 -10.29 -19.54
N PHE A 308 11.42 -10.39 -18.28
CA PHE A 308 10.52 -9.46 -17.63
C PHE A 308 10.79 -9.41 -16.12
N THR A 309 10.39 -8.32 -15.48
CA THR A 309 10.35 -8.20 -14.02
C THR A 309 8.95 -7.77 -13.60
N VAL A 310 8.47 -8.31 -12.48
CA VAL A 310 7.20 -8.00 -11.85
C VAL A 310 7.43 -7.89 -10.35
N SER A 311 7.11 -6.75 -9.76
CA SER A 311 7.09 -6.58 -8.31
C SER A 311 5.68 -6.22 -7.85
N ALA A 312 5.21 -6.87 -6.79
CA ALA A 312 3.90 -6.64 -6.20
C ALA A 312 4.03 -6.00 -4.82
N LEU A 313 3.15 -5.03 -4.54
CA LEU A 313 3.04 -4.30 -3.29
C LEU A 313 4.39 -3.75 -2.82
N THR A 314 4.95 -2.81 -3.57
CA THR A 314 6.21 -2.13 -3.23
C THR A 314 5.95 -0.94 -2.31
N ALA A 315 6.74 -0.82 -1.25
CA ALA A 315 6.78 0.31 -0.35
C ALA A 315 8.22 0.81 -0.19
N LYS A 316 8.43 2.13 -0.29
CA LYS A 316 9.72 2.80 -0.06
C LYS A 316 9.57 3.86 1.02
N LEU A 317 10.20 3.64 2.17
CA LEU A 317 10.27 4.55 3.30
C LEU A 317 11.37 5.60 3.11
N ALA A 318 11.05 6.88 3.28
CA ALA A 318 12.05 7.95 3.31
C ALA A 318 12.82 7.90 4.64
N LEU A 319 14.15 7.92 4.58
CA LEU A 319 15.00 7.92 5.78
C LEU A 319 15.34 9.36 6.21
N PRO A 320 15.37 9.66 7.51
CA PRO A 320 15.53 11.03 8.02
C PRO A 320 16.98 11.54 8.00
N PHE A 321 17.72 11.33 6.90
CA PHE A 321 19.07 11.83 6.71
C PHE A 321 19.36 12.17 5.24
N ALA A 322 20.40 12.98 5.00
CA ALA A 322 20.78 13.52 3.69
C ALA A 322 19.58 14.10 2.90
N ASP A 323 18.88 15.06 3.50
CA ASP A 323 17.70 15.72 2.92
C ASP A 323 16.59 14.76 2.49
N TYR A 324 16.42 13.66 3.24
CA TYR A 324 15.43 12.62 3.00
C TYR A 324 15.62 11.86 1.69
N ARG A 325 16.77 11.99 1.03
CA ARG A 325 16.97 11.37 -0.29
C ARG A 325 17.24 9.87 -0.20
N PHE A 326 17.77 9.37 0.91
CA PHE A 326 17.90 7.93 1.09
C PHE A 326 16.56 7.29 1.45
N TYR A 327 16.37 6.06 0.98
CA TYR A 327 15.21 5.27 1.31
C TYR A 327 15.58 3.83 1.63
N ALA A 328 14.76 3.22 2.47
CA ALA A 328 14.69 1.78 2.66
C ALA A 328 13.35 1.30 2.10
N GLY A 329 13.34 0.20 1.37
CA GLY A 329 12.14 -0.30 0.72
C GLY A 329 12.05 -1.81 0.76
N THR A 330 10.86 -2.30 0.49
CA THR A 330 10.56 -3.71 0.34
C THR A 330 9.36 -3.91 -0.58
N SER A 331 9.11 -5.14 -1.00
CA SER A 331 7.95 -5.52 -1.80
C SER A 331 7.43 -6.87 -1.34
N LEU A 332 6.13 -7.12 -1.39
CA LEU A 332 5.62 -8.45 -1.00
C LEU A 332 6.25 -9.55 -1.85
N LEU A 333 6.29 -9.34 -3.17
CA LEU A 333 6.91 -10.24 -4.13
C LEU A 333 7.73 -9.44 -5.14
N ASN A 334 8.93 -9.92 -5.46
CA ASN A 334 9.69 -9.48 -6.61
C ASN A 334 10.08 -10.70 -7.44
N PHE A 335 9.61 -10.74 -8.67
CA PHE A 335 9.89 -11.79 -9.62
C PHE A 335 10.61 -11.21 -10.83
N THR A 336 11.83 -11.68 -11.10
CA THR A 336 12.62 -11.24 -12.24
C THR A 336 13.06 -12.44 -13.06
N VAL A 337 12.75 -12.42 -14.35
CA VAL A 337 13.17 -13.41 -15.34
C VAL A 337 14.04 -12.67 -16.35
N ALA A 338 15.33 -12.92 -16.34
CA ALA A 338 16.25 -12.35 -17.32
C ALA A 338 16.46 -13.28 -18.53
N GLY A 339 16.28 -14.59 -18.34
CA GLY A 339 16.39 -15.63 -19.36
C GLY A 339 15.73 -16.94 -18.91
N ILE A 340 15.90 -18.03 -19.67
CA ILE A 340 15.29 -19.34 -19.35
C ILE A 340 15.94 -19.97 -18.10
N ARG A 341 17.21 -19.67 -17.85
CA ARG A 341 18.01 -20.19 -16.73
C ARG A 341 18.25 -19.16 -15.63
N GLU A 342 17.97 -17.90 -15.93
CA GLU A 342 18.29 -16.74 -15.10
C GLU A 342 16.99 -16.11 -14.61
N TYR A 343 16.48 -16.60 -13.47
CA TYR A 343 15.33 -16.03 -12.80
C TYR A 343 15.51 -15.96 -11.28
N THR A 344 14.84 -15.01 -10.65
CA THR A 344 14.79 -14.84 -9.19
C THR A 344 13.37 -14.59 -8.73
N LEU A 345 13.01 -15.19 -7.60
CA LEU A 345 11.82 -14.86 -6.86
C LEU A 345 12.24 -14.45 -5.44
N GLY A 346 11.93 -13.23 -5.04
CA GLY A 346 12.14 -12.70 -3.70
C GLY A 346 10.81 -12.43 -3.01
N VAL A 347 10.66 -12.90 -1.79
CA VAL A 347 9.62 -12.45 -0.86
C VAL A 347 10.25 -11.41 0.06
N LEU A 348 9.59 -10.27 0.29
CA LEU A 348 10.12 -9.12 1.07
C LEU A 348 11.62 -8.85 0.87
N PRO A 349 12.10 -8.67 -0.37
CA PRO A 349 13.47 -8.23 -0.57
C PRO A 349 13.71 -6.91 0.15
N ILE A 350 14.92 -6.72 0.65
CA ILE A 350 15.34 -5.47 1.28
C ILE A 350 16.02 -4.64 0.21
N GLN A 351 15.46 -3.45 -0.04
CA GLN A 351 16.00 -2.49 -0.98
C GLN A 351 16.48 -1.26 -0.24
N VAL A 352 17.64 -0.75 -0.61
CA VAL A 352 18.13 0.57 -0.21
C VAL A 352 18.44 1.38 -1.46
N GLY A 353 18.21 2.68 -1.41
CA GLY A 353 18.52 3.53 -2.55
C GLY A 353 18.55 5.00 -2.22
N TYR A 354 18.79 5.78 -3.25
CA TYR A 354 18.86 7.23 -3.17
C TYR A 354 17.94 7.82 -4.23
N ARG A 355 17.02 8.69 -3.83
CA ARG A 355 16.09 9.37 -4.71
C ARG A 355 16.65 10.71 -5.13
N TRP A 356 16.68 10.91 -6.44
CA TRP A 356 17.05 12.17 -7.06
C TRP A 356 15.96 12.66 -8.00
N ASN A 357 15.49 13.88 -7.77
CA ASN A 357 14.57 14.58 -8.66
C ASN A 357 15.35 15.66 -9.42
N PRO A 358 15.74 15.41 -10.68
CA PRO A 358 16.41 16.43 -11.48
C PRO A 358 15.45 17.58 -11.83
N GLY A 359 15.79 18.80 -11.39
CA GLY A 359 14.97 19.99 -11.56
C GLY A 359 13.78 20.06 -10.59
N SER A 360 12.80 20.93 -10.88
CA SER A 360 11.55 21.06 -10.12
C SER A 360 10.43 20.13 -10.66
N GLY A 361 10.80 19.13 -11.47
CA GLY A 361 9.86 18.27 -12.18
C GLY A 361 9.44 17.02 -11.39
N LYS A 362 8.44 16.31 -11.94
CA LYS A 362 7.95 15.02 -11.41
C LYS A 362 8.84 13.81 -11.77
N LEU A 363 9.89 14.02 -12.57
CA LEU A 363 10.86 12.98 -12.93
C LEU A 363 11.63 12.55 -11.67
N ALA A 364 11.73 11.24 -11.44
CA ALA A 364 12.48 10.68 -10.33
C ALA A 364 13.49 9.63 -10.84
N ILE A 365 14.71 9.71 -10.32
CA ILE A 365 15.81 8.79 -10.60
C ILE A 365 16.21 8.14 -9.28
N ASP A 366 16.08 6.81 -9.23
CA ASP A 366 16.34 6.01 -8.04
C ASP A 366 17.44 4.97 -8.36
N PRO A 367 18.73 5.27 -8.14
CA PRO A 367 19.73 4.23 -7.90
C PRO A 367 19.35 3.38 -6.68
N PHE A 368 19.53 2.07 -6.78
CA PHE A 368 19.16 1.13 -5.75
C PHE A 368 20.07 -0.10 -5.69
N VAL A 369 20.12 -0.69 -4.51
CA VAL A 369 20.63 -2.04 -4.26
C VAL A 369 19.54 -2.81 -3.55
N GLU A 370 19.23 -3.99 -4.04
CA GLU A 370 18.22 -4.87 -3.49
C GLU A 370 18.81 -6.26 -3.26
N THR A 371 18.43 -6.87 -2.15
CA THR A 371 18.80 -8.24 -1.83
C THR A 371 17.61 -9.02 -1.32
N ALA A 372 17.52 -10.28 -1.73
CA ALA A 372 16.59 -11.24 -1.16
C ALA A 372 17.34 -12.48 -0.71
N PHE A 373 16.83 -13.11 0.33
CA PHE A 373 17.40 -14.32 0.91
C PHE A 373 16.56 -15.57 0.65
N ALA A 374 15.27 -15.40 0.34
CA ALA A 374 14.35 -16.48 0.03
C ALA A 374 13.22 -16.00 -0.90
N PRO A 375 12.63 -16.91 -1.71
CA PRO A 375 13.13 -18.26 -1.98
C PRO A 375 14.40 -18.26 -2.86
N SER A 376 14.64 -17.24 -3.68
CA SER A 376 15.92 -17.04 -4.37
C SER A 376 16.86 -16.16 -3.55
N ARG A 377 18.14 -16.52 -3.49
CA ARG A 377 19.19 -15.66 -2.97
C ARG A 377 19.77 -14.83 -4.10
N TYR A 378 19.61 -13.51 -4.02
CA TYR A 378 20.14 -12.61 -5.04
C TYR A 378 20.54 -11.25 -4.50
N LEU A 379 21.38 -10.60 -5.30
CA LEU A 379 21.78 -9.21 -5.21
C LEU A 379 21.49 -8.53 -6.56
N GLN A 380 20.77 -7.43 -6.50
CA GLN A 380 20.44 -6.60 -7.66
C GLN A 380 20.93 -5.18 -7.38
N ALA A 381 21.77 -4.66 -8.27
CA ALA A 381 22.23 -3.28 -8.19
C ALA A 381 21.86 -2.58 -9.50
N GLY A 382 21.22 -1.42 -9.43
CA GLY A 382 20.73 -0.75 -10.63
C GLY A 382 20.26 0.66 -10.39
N ALA A 383 19.61 1.22 -11.41
CA ALA A 383 18.90 2.47 -11.28
C ALA A 383 17.59 2.42 -12.06
N ARG A 384 16.66 3.23 -11.59
CA ARG A 384 15.32 3.32 -12.16
C ARG A 384 14.95 4.77 -12.41
N VAL A 385 14.56 5.07 -13.63
CA VAL A 385 14.04 6.38 -14.04
C VAL A 385 12.53 6.25 -14.14
N MET A 386 11.79 7.12 -13.47
CA MET A 386 10.34 7.06 -13.35
C MET A 386 9.74 8.41 -13.74
N LEU A 387 8.78 8.37 -14.66
CA LEU A 387 8.03 9.52 -15.12
C LEU A 387 6.54 9.29 -14.84
N PRO A 388 5.96 10.00 -13.85
CA PRO A 388 4.51 9.97 -13.62
C PRO A 388 3.78 10.52 -14.84
N ILE A 389 2.88 9.73 -15.43
CA ILE A 389 2.04 10.14 -16.56
C ILE A 389 0.59 10.40 -16.13
N ALA A 390 0.17 9.79 -15.02
CA ALA A 390 -1.11 10.01 -14.36
C ALA A 390 -0.92 9.89 -12.84
N ASP A 391 -1.96 10.21 -12.06
CA ASP A 391 -1.87 10.19 -10.58
C ASP A 391 -1.60 8.81 -9.99
N GLN A 392 -1.90 7.74 -10.75
CA GLN A 392 -1.76 6.33 -10.35
C GLN A 392 -0.98 5.47 -11.35
N THR A 393 -0.30 6.13 -12.30
CA THR A 393 0.48 5.43 -13.33
C THR A 393 1.76 6.17 -13.65
N SER A 394 2.87 5.45 -13.61
CA SER A 394 4.18 5.95 -14.03
C SER A 394 4.79 5.06 -15.10
N LEU A 395 5.43 5.67 -16.10
CA LEU A 395 6.35 4.98 -16.98
C LEU A 395 7.70 4.84 -16.32
N GLN A 396 8.40 3.74 -16.59
CA GLN A 396 9.73 3.53 -16.04
C GLN A 396 10.70 2.91 -17.02
N VAL A 397 11.96 3.28 -16.84
CA VAL A 397 13.12 2.60 -17.42
C VAL A 397 13.95 2.08 -16.25
N VAL A 398 14.27 0.80 -16.28
CA VAL A 398 15.10 0.13 -15.27
C VAL A 398 16.34 -0.43 -15.93
N PHE A 399 17.48 -0.31 -15.31
CA PHE A 399 18.69 -1.01 -15.74
C PHE A 399 19.48 -1.43 -14.53
N GLY A 400 20.19 -2.54 -14.65
CA GLY A 400 20.98 -3.03 -13.53
C GLY A 400 21.72 -4.32 -13.82
N TYR A 401 22.37 -4.78 -12.78
CA TYR A 401 23.08 -6.03 -12.67
C TYR A 401 22.35 -6.90 -11.65
N LEU A 402 22.10 -8.15 -12.01
CA LEU A 402 21.45 -9.16 -11.16
C LEU A 402 22.40 -10.35 -11.03
N SER A 403 22.71 -10.74 -9.81
CA SER A 403 23.48 -11.95 -9.53
C SER A 403 22.85 -12.72 -8.39
N GLY A 404 22.75 -14.03 -8.55
CA GLY A 404 22.07 -14.88 -7.57
C GLY A 404 21.86 -16.29 -8.07
N ASN A 405 20.94 -17.00 -7.42
CA ASN A 405 20.57 -18.36 -7.77
C ASN A 405 19.07 -18.50 -8.04
N THR A 406 18.71 -19.55 -8.76
CA THR A 406 17.32 -19.94 -8.98
C THR A 406 16.84 -20.78 -7.78
N GLY A 407 16.76 -20.18 -6.59
CA GLY A 407 16.42 -20.89 -5.35
C GLY A 407 14.99 -21.48 -5.25
N SER A 408 14.15 -21.35 -6.28
CA SER A 408 12.77 -21.87 -6.27
C SER A 408 12.49 -22.78 -7.46
N GLU A 409 12.09 -24.03 -7.20
CA GLU A 409 11.58 -24.98 -8.22
C GLU A 409 10.12 -24.67 -8.63
N LEU A 410 9.46 -23.68 -7.99
CA LEU A 410 8.05 -23.30 -8.25
C LEU A 410 7.78 -23.07 -9.75
N LEU A 411 8.73 -22.48 -10.46
CA LEU A 411 8.62 -22.16 -11.88
C LEU A 411 8.91 -23.32 -12.81
N LYS A 412 9.77 -24.26 -12.39
CA LYS A 412 10.01 -25.52 -13.11
C LYS A 412 8.71 -26.34 -13.18
N ASN A 413 7.89 -26.29 -12.13
CA ASN A 413 6.58 -26.94 -12.11
C ASN A 413 5.52 -26.23 -12.97
N LEU A 414 5.66 -24.91 -13.19
CA LEU A 414 4.75 -24.13 -14.04
C LEU A 414 5.11 -24.19 -15.53
N SER A 415 6.37 -24.47 -15.86
CA SER A 415 6.81 -24.63 -17.25
C SER A 415 8.05 -25.52 -17.36
N ASP A 416 7.92 -26.60 -18.14
CA ASP A 416 9.04 -27.48 -18.55
C ASP A 416 10.16 -26.75 -19.30
N ARG A 417 9.96 -25.47 -19.66
CA ARG A 417 10.96 -24.65 -20.33
C ARG A 417 12.01 -24.14 -19.37
N ILE A 418 11.68 -23.94 -18.11
CA ILE A 418 12.54 -23.28 -17.11
C ILE A 418 13.53 -24.29 -16.56
N GLN A 419 14.81 -23.94 -16.61
CA GLN A 419 15.90 -24.77 -16.09
C GLN A 419 16.49 -24.11 -14.85
N THR A 420 16.71 -24.89 -13.80
CA THR A 420 17.36 -24.40 -12.59
C THR A 420 18.86 -24.20 -12.83
N SER A 421 19.34 -22.99 -12.54
CA SER A 421 20.75 -22.64 -12.49
C SER A 421 21.20 -22.47 -11.04
N SER A 422 22.31 -23.11 -10.68
CA SER A 422 22.92 -22.98 -9.35
C SER A 422 23.43 -21.56 -9.06
N SER A 423 23.80 -20.80 -10.09
CA SER A 423 24.21 -19.41 -9.99
C SER A 423 24.19 -18.71 -11.35
N PHE A 424 23.89 -17.42 -11.40
CA PHE A 424 24.01 -16.61 -12.61
C PHE A 424 24.37 -15.16 -12.30
N SER A 425 24.79 -14.44 -13.34
CA SER A 425 25.04 -13.00 -13.31
C SER A 425 24.68 -12.38 -14.66
N VAL A 426 23.80 -11.39 -14.67
CA VAL A 426 23.27 -10.80 -15.91
C VAL A 426 23.11 -9.29 -15.76
N PHE A 427 23.43 -8.56 -16.83
CA PHE A 427 23.03 -7.17 -17.00
C PHE A 427 21.69 -7.10 -17.72
N TYR A 428 20.84 -6.17 -17.33
CA TYR A 428 19.57 -5.95 -18.00
C TYR A 428 19.25 -4.46 -18.11
N ILE A 429 18.49 -4.13 -19.15
CA ILE A 429 17.79 -2.87 -19.33
C ILE A 429 16.34 -3.19 -19.66
N GLY A 430 15.41 -2.40 -19.17
CA GLY A 430 14.00 -2.65 -19.37
C GLY A 430 13.16 -1.41 -19.36
N VAL A 431 12.02 -1.51 -20.04
CA VAL A 431 11.01 -0.47 -20.12
C VAL A 431 9.70 -1.05 -19.64
N GLY A 432 8.97 -0.28 -18.84
CA GLY A 432 7.79 -0.77 -18.18
C GLY A 432 6.91 0.32 -17.63
N ALA A 433 5.96 -0.10 -16.81
CA ALA A 433 5.04 0.80 -16.15
C ALA A 433 4.74 0.31 -14.74
N ARG A 434 4.29 1.25 -13.93
CA ARG A 434 3.72 0.99 -12.62
C ARG A 434 2.27 1.35 -12.61
N LEU A 435 1.49 0.50 -11.97
CA LEU A 435 0.05 0.62 -11.87
C LEU A 435 -0.35 0.77 -10.41
N PHE A 436 -1.32 1.65 -10.18
CA PHE A 436 -1.75 2.06 -8.84
C PHE A 436 -0.57 2.47 -7.98
N ASP A 437 0.27 3.37 -8.53
CA ASP A 437 1.41 3.93 -7.82
C ASP A 437 1.11 5.32 -7.27
N ARG A 438 1.78 5.68 -6.17
CA ARG A 438 1.82 7.04 -5.64
C ARG A 438 3.27 7.37 -5.36
N ILE A 439 3.79 8.34 -6.09
CA ILE A 439 5.12 8.92 -5.86
C ILE A 439 4.91 10.21 -5.09
N PHE A 440 5.35 10.22 -3.83
CA PHE A 440 5.23 11.39 -2.98
C PHE A 440 6.31 12.41 -3.30
N SER A 441 5.97 13.69 -3.24
CA SER A 441 6.93 14.78 -3.32
C SER A 441 7.49 15.12 -1.93
N ARG A 442 8.59 15.88 -1.89
CA ARG A 442 9.28 16.23 -0.63
C ARG A 442 8.36 16.98 0.34
N ASP A 443 7.51 17.85 -0.17
CA ASP A 443 6.52 18.64 0.57
C ASP A 443 5.32 17.83 1.06
N GLU A 444 5.13 16.60 0.56
CA GLU A 444 4.15 15.65 1.09
C GLU A 444 4.75 14.75 2.18
N LEU A 445 6.08 14.67 2.27
CA LEU A 445 6.75 13.94 3.34
C LEU A 445 6.60 14.69 4.66
N ARG A 446 6.25 13.91 5.69
CA ARG A 446 6.13 14.36 7.08
C ARG A 446 7.30 15.26 7.50
N TYR A 447 8.52 14.79 7.28
CA TYR A 447 9.73 15.48 7.72
C TYR A 447 10.15 16.66 6.80
N GLY A 448 9.49 16.82 5.65
CA GLY A 448 9.78 17.84 4.66
C GLY A 448 8.89 19.10 4.76
N ARG A 449 7.78 19.04 5.52
CA ARG A 449 6.80 20.13 5.60
C ARG A 449 7.23 21.34 6.45
N GLY A 450 8.29 21.22 7.24
CA GLY A 450 8.76 22.32 8.10
C GLY A 450 7.71 22.80 9.11
N LEU A 451 6.68 21.98 9.37
CA LEU A 451 5.76 22.23 10.48
C LEU A 451 6.56 22.08 11.79
N PRO A 452 6.28 22.89 12.82
CA PRO A 452 6.93 22.74 14.11
C PRO A 452 6.58 21.34 14.64
N HIS A 453 7.51 20.41 14.47
CA HIS A 453 7.42 19.06 15.00
C HIS A 453 8.02 19.03 16.40
N GLU A 454 7.54 19.91 17.29
CA GLU A 454 7.83 19.89 18.72
C GLU A 454 6.54 20.12 19.50
#